data_AF-A0A553N6J0-F1
#
_entry.id   AF-A0A553N6J0-F1
#
_cell.length_a   1.000
_cell.length_b   1.000
_cell.length_c   1.000
_cell.angle_alpha   90.00
_cell.angle_beta   90.00
_cell.angle_gamma   90.00
#
_symmetry.space_group_name_H-M   'P 1'
#
loop_
_entity.id
_entity.type
_entity.pdbx_description
1 polymer ?
#
loop_
_entity_poly.entity_id
_entity_poly.type
_entity_poly.pdbx_seq_one_letter_code
_entity_poly.pdbx_strand_id
1 'polypeptide(L)'
;MPNLTFRMQGPGGAEATAQACGSSLARILHIFMLMSCNFDEKSGKKLITLSTPDKRCQIKVEAVPLNPEAIGILEKNVDLFRALDQESTESLSENILQDKREVQLQLKTALRDTVNDLSVDRIWCLGPRRCGPNLLLNGFNEHGSIWQKSTTPVCQYDSSILNGFQMATMAGPLCEEPMMGVAFIIHDIQIDAQPEGSTSGLHGPLSGQIVSTVKEGCRRAFQSHPQRLMAAMYSCDIQVQAEALGKLFASLGKRHGKIVHEDMVAGSSTFVVTAHLPVIESFQFSHEILRQTSGLAMPQLVFSHWELIDVDPFWVPSSEEEILHFGDKADSENQARQYMNDVRKKKGLMIDEKIVEFAEKQRTLTKMK
;
A
#
# COMPACT_ATOMS: atom_id res chain seq x y z
N MET A 1 -35.46 -10.15 -15.50
CA MET A 1 -34.40 -9.73 -14.57
C MET A 1 -34.05 -8.29 -14.90
N PRO A 2 -34.27 -7.30 -14.02
CA PRO A 2 -33.83 -5.94 -14.31
C PRO A 2 -32.32 -5.86 -14.05
N ASN A 3 -31.58 -5.42 -15.06
CA ASN A 3 -30.16 -5.08 -14.94
C ASN A 3 -30.05 -3.86 -14.01
N LEU A 4 -29.47 -4.05 -12.82
CA LEU A 4 -29.06 -2.96 -11.95
C LEU A 4 -27.73 -2.42 -12.47
N THR A 5 -27.80 -1.30 -13.18
CA THR A 5 -26.65 -0.53 -13.66
C THR A 5 -26.06 0.25 -12.49
N PHE A 6 -24.88 -0.13 -12.02
CA PHE A 6 -24.15 0.64 -11.01
C PHE A 6 -23.38 1.76 -11.68
N ARG A 7 -23.66 3.00 -11.28
CA ARG A 7 -22.97 4.20 -11.75
C ARG A 7 -21.97 4.58 -10.66
N MET A 8 -20.68 4.33 -10.91
CA MET A 8 -19.61 4.77 -10.01
C MET A 8 -18.96 6.01 -10.60
N GLN A 9 -19.04 7.15 -9.91
CA GLN A 9 -18.22 8.32 -10.19
C GLN A 9 -16.96 8.21 -9.33
N GLY A 10 -15.82 7.97 -9.97
CA GLY A 10 -14.50 8.15 -9.34
C GLY A 10 -14.06 9.61 -9.41
N PRO A 11 -13.18 10.06 -8.50
CA PRO A 11 -12.56 11.37 -8.60
C PRO A 11 -11.59 11.34 -9.80
N GLY A 12 -11.95 12.03 -10.88
CA GLY A 12 -11.13 12.07 -12.11
C GLY A 12 -11.89 11.92 -13.43
N GLY A 13 -13.23 11.81 -13.43
CA GLY A 13 -14.03 11.95 -14.67
C GLY A 13 -13.82 10.88 -15.75
N ALA A 14 -13.07 9.80 -15.47
CA ALA A 14 -12.95 8.67 -16.38
C ALA A 14 -14.14 7.71 -16.20
N GLU A 15 -15.03 7.66 -17.20
CA GLU A 15 -16.14 6.70 -17.25
C GLU A 15 -15.62 5.29 -17.53
N ALA A 16 -15.70 4.40 -16.53
CA ALA A 16 -15.51 2.97 -16.74
C ALA A 16 -16.84 2.24 -16.54
N THR A 17 -17.46 1.84 -17.66
CA THR A 17 -18.64 0.96 -17.67
C THR A 17 -18.22 -0.48 -17.36
N ALA A 18 -18.29 -0.86 -16.08
CA ALA A 18 -18.11 -2.26 -15.69
C ALA A 18 -19.44 -3.01 -15.84
N GLN A 19 -19.58 -3.75 -16.93
CA GLN A 19 -20.66 -4.71 -17.15
C GLN A 19 -20.45 -5.88 -16.16
N ALA A 20 -21.45 -6.14 -15.31
CA ALA A 20 -21.43 -7.23 -14.34
C ALA A 20 -21.54 -8.60 -15.05
N CYS A 21 -20.43 -9.05 -15.62
CA CYS A 21 -20.19 -10.45 -15.93
C CYS A 21 -19.43 -11.05 -14.73
N GLY A 22 -20.00 -12.11 -14.15
CA GLY A 22 -19.66 -12.71 -12.85
C GLY A 22 -18.26 -13.31 -12.68
N SER A 23 -17.24 -12.81 -13.38
CA SER A 23 -15.85 -13.27 -13.28
C SER A 23 -14.82 -12.14 -13.11
N SER A 24 -15.20 -10.86 -13.25
CA SER A 24 -14.21 -9.76 -13.35
C SER A 24 -14.18 -8.76 -12.18
N LEU A 25 -15.11 -8.85 -11.22
CA LEU A 25 -15.09 -8.04 -9.99
C LEU A 25 -14.07 -8.54 -8.94
N ALA A 26 -13.48 -9.71 -9.16
CA ALA A 26 -12.42 -10.28 -8.32
C ALA A 26 -11.06 -9.56 -8.45
N ARG A 27 -10.97 -8.50 -9.27
CA ARG A 27 -9.76 -7.67 -9.45
C ARG A 27 -9.59 -6.57 -8.40
N ILE A 28 -10.60 -6.27 -7.59
CA ILE A 28 -10.52 -5.19 -6.59
C ILE A 28 -10.26 -5.79 -5.21
N LEU A 29 -9.16 -6.50 -5.09
CA LEU A 29 -8.53 -6.84 -3.81
C LEU A 29 -7.15 -6.17 -3.78
N HIS A 30 -7.10 -4.89 -4.15
CA HIS A 30 -5.88 -4.12 -4.03
C HIS A 30 -5.65 -3.84 -2.55
N ILE A 31 -4.97 -4.74 -1.85
CA ILE A 31 -4.46 -4.43 -0.52
C ILE A 31 -3.14 -3.70 -0.74
N PHE A 32 -3.14 -2.40 -0.50
CA PHE A 32 -1.91 -1.64 -0.53
C PHE A 32 -1.14 -1.88 0.77
N MET A 33 0.18 -1.69 0.75
CA MET A 33 0.99 -1.74 1.96
C MET A 33 1.28 -0.33 2.43
N LEU A 34 1.08 -0.09 3.72
CA LEU A 34 1.60 1.09 4.42
C LEU A 34 2.64 0.65 5.45
N MET A 35 3.60 1.53 5.70
CA MET A 35 4.44 1.42 6.88
C MET A 35 3.72 2.12 8.04
N SER A 36 3.63 1.48 9.20
CA SER A 36 2.90 2.07 10.33
C SER A 36 3.65 3.29 10.88
N CYS A 37 2.92 4.38 11.16
CA CYS A 37 3.44 5.59 11.81
C CYS A 37 3.67 5.43 13.33
N ASN A 38 3.23 4.31 13.95
CA ASN A 38 3.51 4.03 15.37
C ASN A 38 4.97 3.59 15.52
N PHE A 39 5.85 4.57 15.38
CA PHE A 39 7.28 4.42 15.51
C PHE A 39 7.65 4.54 16.99
N ASP A 40 7.91 3.42 17.64
CA ASP A 40 8.63 3.44 18.92
C ASP A 40 10.01 4.05 18.67
N GLU A 41 10.27 5.23 19.25
CA GLU A 41 11.53 6.01 19.19
C GLU A 41 12.81 5.23 19.53
N LYS A 42 12.70 3.98 20.01
CA LYS A 42 13.83 3.13 20.42
C LYS A 42 14.48 2.34 19.29
N SER A 43 13.88 2.29 18.09
CA SER A 43 14.48 1.66 16.92
C SER A 43 15.33 2.68 16.16
N GLY A 44 16.64 2.72 16.43
CA GLY A 44 17.59 3.57 15.67
C GLY A 44 17.51 3.38 14.15
N LYS A 45 17.93 4.40 13.38
CA LYS A 45 17.90 4.42 11.91
C LYS A 45 18.41 3.10 11.32
N LYS A 46 17.52 2.27 10.77
CA LYS A 46 17.87 0.97 10.18
C LYS A 46 18.32 1.17 8.73
N LEU A 47 19.58 1.54 8.56
CA LEU A 47 20.20 1.64 7.23
C LEU A 47 20.47 0.24 6.68
N ILE A 48 19.91 -0.06 5.51
CA ILE A 48 20.21 -1.29 4.77
C ILE A 48 21.30 -0.98 3.76
N THR A 49 22.42 -1.70 3.85
CA THR A 49 23.48 -1.63 2.85
C THR A 49 23.38 -2.85 1.92
N LEU A 50 23.29 -2.61 0.63
CA LEU A 50 23.33 -3.66 -0.40
C LEU A 50 24.47 -3.43 -1.37
N SER A 51 25.01 -4.53 -1.88
CA SER A 51 26.01 -4.53 -2.93
C SER A 51 25.48 -5.30 -4.14
N THR A 52 25.85 -4.86 -5.34
CA THR A 52 25.60 -5.63 -6.56
C THR A 52 26.32 -6.98 -6.50
N PRO A 53 25.87 -8.00 -7.26
CA PRO A 53 26.55 -9.29 -7.34
C PRO A 53 28.03 -9.17 -7.70
N ASP A 54 28.36 -8.23 -8.60
CA ASP A 54 29.74 -7.94 -9.00
C ASP A 54 30.52 -7.09 -7.97
N LYS A 55 29.89 -6.69 -6.86
CA LYS A 55 30.44 -5.79 -5.81
C LYS A 55 30.92 -4.42 -6.29
N ARG A 56 30.61 -4.05 -7.54
CA ARG A 56 30.99 -2.77 -8.17
C ARG A 56 30.12 -1.60 -7.75
N CYS A 57 28.97 -1.86 -7.15
CA CYS A 57 28.09 -0.80 -6.64
C CYS A 57 27.59 -1.17 -5.25
N GLN A 58 27.66 -0.22 -4.33
CA GLN A 58 27.13 -0.32 -2.98
C GLN A 58 26.14 0.82 -2.73
N ILE A 59 24.95 0.48 -2.23
CA ILE A 59 23.85 1.41 -2.01
C ILE A 59 23.37 1.29 -0.57
N LYS A 60 23.22 2.44 0.10
CA LYS A 60 22.64 2.53 1.44
C LYS A 60 21.25 3.16 1.36
N VAL A 61 20.22 2.40 1.74
CA VAL A 61 18.81 2.81 1.67
C VAL A 61 18.17 2.75 3.06
N GLU A 62 17.36 3.75 3.36
CA GLU A 62 16.47 3.82 4.51
C GLU A 62 15.02 4.00 4.02
N ALA A 63 14.05 3.44 4.74
CA ALA A 63 12.63 3.65 4.51
C ALA A 63 12.03 4.40 5.71
N VAL A 64 11.21 5.41 5.45
CA VAL A 64 10.59 6.29 6.46
C VAL A 64 9.09 6.38 6.17
N PRO A 65 8.21 6.30 7.19
CA PRO A 65 6.76 6.38 6.96
C PRO A 65 6.37 7.83 6.66
N LEU A 66 5.43 8.02 5.75
CA LEU A 66 4.90 9.35 5.44
C LEU A 66 3.69 9.70 6.29
N ASN A 67 3.59 10.97 6.68
CA ASN A 67 2.42 11.52 7.35
C ASN A 67 1.20 11.43 6.41
N PRO A 68 0.01 11.01 6.89
CA PRO A 68 -1.23 11.00 6.09
C PRO A 68 -1.53 12.32 5.37
N GLU A 69 -1.18 13.47 5.96
CA GLU A 69 -1.35 14.76 5.29
C GLU A 69 -0.52 14.87 4.01
N ALA A 70 0.73 14.42 4.04
CA ALA A 70 1.61 14.41 2.88
C ALA A 70 1.08 13.45 1.80
N ILE A 71 0.57 12.29 2.20
CA ILE A 71 -0.04 11.31 1.29
C ILE A 71 -1.25 11.94 0.57
N GLY A 72 -2.14 12.59 1.32
CA GLY A 72 -3.32 13.25 0.75
C GLY A 72 -2.98 14.38 -0.22
N ILE A 73 -1.90 15.13 0.03
CA ILE A 73 -1.40 16.15 -0.91
C ILE A 73 -0.88 15.48 -2.20
N LEU A 74 -0.14 14.38 -2.09
CA LEU A 74 0.39 13.66 -3.27
C LEU A 74 -0.73 13.05 -4.12
N GLU A 75 -1.75 12.48 -3.50
CA GLU A 75 -2.90 11.87 -4.21
C GLU A 75 -3.78 12.89 -4.92
N LYS A 76 -3.97 14.08 -4.35
CA LYS A 76 -4.75 15.15 -4.99
C LYS A 76 -4.06 15.74 -6.21
N ASN A 77 -2.72 15.75 -6.22
CA ASN A 77 -1.91 16.44 -7.23
C ASN A 77 -1.26 15.51 -8.26
N VAL A 78 -1.83 14.32 -8.48
CA VAL A 78 -1.29 13.30 -9.41
C VAL A 78 -1.13 13.84 -10.83
N ASP A 79 -2.09 14.64 -11.31
CA ASP A 79 -2.06 15.20 -12.66
C ASP A 79 -0.96 16.24 -12.85
N LEU A 80 -0.67 17.03 -11.81
CA LEU A 80 0.45 17.97 -11.79
C LEU A 80 1.78 17.23 -11.91
N PHE A 81 1.99 16.16 -11.15
CA PHE A 81 3.22 15.38 -11.24
C PHE A 81 3.36 14.66 -12.58
N ARG A 82 2.25 14.21 -13.18
CA ARG A 82 2.25 13.65 -14.54
C ARG A 82 2.69 14.68 -15.58
N ALA A 83 2.19 15.92 -15.47
CA ALA A 83 2.60 17.01 -16.36
C ALA A 83 4.10 17.36 -16.19
N LEU A 84 4.60 17.42 -14.94
CA LEU A 84 6.02 17.68 -14.65
C LEU A 84 6.97 16.59 -15.17
N ASP A 85 6.52 15.34 -15.24
CA ASP A 85 7.33 14.25 -15.79
C ASP A 85 7.44 14.35 -17.32
N GLN A 86 6.34 14.64 -18.01
CA GLN A 86 6.24 14.67 -19.48
C GLN A 86 6.86 15.92 -20.12
N GLU A 87 6.67 17.08 -19.49
CA GLU A 87 7.14 18.36 -20.02
C GLU A 87 8.50 18.77 -19.42
N SER A 88 9.35 19.38 -20.23
CA SER A 88 10.54 20.10 -19.76
C SER A 88 10.09 21.37 -19.04
N THR A 89 10.78 21.74 -17.95
CA THR A 89 10.41 22.89 -17.10
C THR A 89 10.19 24.21 -17.87
N GLU A 90 10.79 24.35 -19.05
CA GLU A 90 10.74 25.53 -19.92
C GLU A 90 9.43 25.66 -20.73
N SER A 91 8.67 24.57 -20.91
CA SER A 91 7.41 24.58 -21.68
C SER A 91 6.15 24.63 -20.82
N LEU A 92 6.31 24.68 -19.49
CA LEU A 92 5.19 24.64 -18.55
C LEU A 92 4.40 25.96 -18.57
N SER A 93 3.07 25.85 -18.58
CA SER A 93 2.19 27.01 -18.42
C SER A 93 2.39 27.70 -17.06
N GLU A 94 2.14 29.01 -17.00
CA GLU A 94 2.30 29.81 -15.76
C GLU A 94 1.44 29.29 -14.60
N ASN A 95 0.29 28.69 -14.89
CA ASN A 95 -0.59 28.08 -13.88
C ASN A 95 0.08 26.87 -13.19
N ILE A 96 0.70 25.97 -13.97
CA ILE A 96 1.40 24.80 -13.42
C ILE A 96 2.60 25.22 -12.56
N LEU A 97 3.25 26.33 -12.90
CA LEU A 97 4.34 26.88 -12.09
C LEU A 97 3.86 27.46 -10.75
N GLN A 98 2.66 28.04 -10.70
CA GLN A 98 2.03 28.50 -9.45
C GLN A 98 1.66 27.29 -8.57
N ASP A 99 0.96 26.32 -9.15
CA ASP A 99 0.54 25.09 -8.45
C ASP A 99 1.76 24.33 -7.91
N LYS A 100 2.85 24.26 -8.69
CA LYS A 100 4.14 23.69 -8.25
C LYS A 100 4.64 24.33 -6.96
N ARG A 101 4.64 25.67 -6.88
CA ARG A 101 5.13 26.39 -5.69
C ARG A 101 4.22 26.15 -4.48
N GLU A 102 2.92 26.12 -4.71
CA GLU A 102 1.94 25.84 -3.65
C GLU A 102 2.14 24.43 -3.07
N VAL A 103 2.18 23.41 -3.94
CA VAL A 103 2.40 22.01 -3.52
C VAL A 103 3.75 21.84 -2.83
N GLN A 104 4.79 22.50 -3.32
CA GLN A 104 6.12 22.46 -2.69
C GLN A 104 6.10 23.04 -1.26
N LEU A 105 5.35 24.11 -1.02
CA LEU A 105 5.20 24.70 0.32
C LEU A 105 4.39 23.79 1.25
N GLN A 106 3.29 23.22 0.75
CA GLN A 106 2.45 22.29 1.50
C GLN A 106 3.25 21.04 1.90
N LEU A 107 4.02 20.46 0.96
CA LEU A 107 4.91 19.32 1.24
C LEU A 107 6.01 19.69 2.23
N LYS A 108 6.60 20.89 2.15
CA LYS A 108 7.61 21.35 3.12
C LYS A 108 7.05 21.39 4.54
N THR A 109 5.79 21.76 4.68
CA THR A 109 5.10 21.82 5.96
C THR A 109 4.80 20.42 6.48
N ALA A 110 4.24 19.54 5.63
CA ALA A 110 3.85 18.19 6.00
C ALA A 110 5.03 17.24 6.27
N LEU A 111 6.18 17.48 5.64
CA LEU A 111 7.40 16.65 5.78
C LEU A 111 8.38 17.16 6.85
N ARG A 112 8.07 18.28 7.50
CA ARG A 112 8.94 18.89 8.51
C ARG A 112 9.26 17.94 9.66
N ASP A 113 8.26 17.19 10.11
CA ASP A 113 8.38 16.31 11.27
C ASP A 113 8.99 14.94 10.92
N THR A 114 8.85 14.50 9.66
CA THR A 114 9.30 13.17 9.21
C THR A 114 10.74 13.18 8.71
N VAL A 115 11.19 14.29 8.10
CA VAL A 115 12.50 14.36 7.46
C VAL A 115 13.25 15.62 7.93
N ASN A 116 13.83 15.53 9.13
CA ASN A 116 14.43 16.66 9.84
C ASN A 116 15.61 17.40 9.14
N ASP A 117 16.12 16.92 8.00
CA ASP A 117 17.29 17.54 7.33
C ASP A 117 17.24 17.52 5.78
N LEU A 118 16.27 16.85 5.14
CA LEU A 118 16.22 16.77 3.67
C LEU A 118 15.08 17.64 3.15
N SER A 119 15.45 18.76 2.54
CA SER A 119 14.52 19.65 1.85
C SER A 119 13.72 18.90 0.79
N VAL A 120 12.44 19.24 0.63
CA VAL A 120 11.55 18.86 -0.50
C VAL A 120 12.20 19.06 -1.87
N ASP A 121 13.20 19.93 -1.92
CA ASP A 121 14.01 20.24 -3.08
C ASP A 121 14.87 19.04 -3.53
N ARG A 122 15.07 18.02 -2.69
CA ARG A 122 15.84 16.79 -2.96
C ARG A 122 14.97 15.57 -3.31
N ILE A 123 13.69 15.77 -3.63
CA ILE A 123 12.85 14.69 -4.14
C ILE A 123 13.36 14.30 -5.52
N TRP A 124 13.80 13.05 -5.66
CA TRP A 124 14.34 12.52 -6.90
C TRP A 124 13.25 11.94 -7.81
N CYS A 125 12.27 11.25 -7.21
CA CYS A 125 11.16 10.65 -7.93
C CYS A 125 9.98 10.32 -7.02
N LEU A 126 8.79 10.25 -7.62
CA LEU A 126 7.55 9.79 -7.00
C LEU A 126 7.24 8.37 -7.51
N GLY A 127 6.58 7.53 -6.72
CA GLY A 127 6.25 6.16 -7.15
C GLY A 127 4.93 5.68 -6.56
N PRO A 128 4.23 4.72 -7.18
CA PRO A 128 4.53 4.08 -8.47
C PRO A 128 4.20 4.98 -9.68
N ARG A 129 4.68 4.58 -10.87
CA ARG A 129 4.46 5.26 -12.18
C ARG A 129 4.81 6.75 -12.21
N ARG A 130 5.82 7.17 -11.45
CA ARG A 130 6.27 8.58 -11.39
C ARG A 130 5.26 9.60 -10.84
N CYS A 131 4.09 9.17 -10.38
CA CYS A 131 3.03 10.06 -9.88
C CYS A 131 2.26 9.49 -8.68
N GLY A 132 2.85 8.56 -7.93
CA GLY A 132 2.20 7.93 -6.78
C GLY A 132 2.62 8.52 -5.43
N PRO A 133 2.01 8.04 -4.32
CA PRO A 133 2.18 8.58 -2.98
C PRO A 133 3.44 8.08 -2.25
N ASN A 134 4.43 7.54 -2.96
CA ASN A 134 5.74 7.20 -2.40
C ASN A 134 6.80 8.16 -2.91
N LEU A 135 7.77 8.46 -2.06
CA LEU A 135 8.84 9.40 -2.35
C LEU A 135 10.19 8.70 -2.39
N LEU A 136 11.05 9.12 -3.32
CA LEU A 136 12.48 8.83 -3.31
C LEU A 136 13.23 10.14 -3.05
N LEU A 137 14.00 10.18 -1.97
CA LEU A 137 14.79 11.34 -1.55
C LEU A 137 16.28 11.07 -1.79
N ASN A 138 16.95 12.06 -2.37
CA ASN A 138 18.41 12.04 -2.51
C ASN A 138 19.07 12.61 -1.25
N GLY A 139 19.78 11.77 -0.51
CA GLY A 139 20.51 12.14 0.70
C GLY A 139 21.99 12.45 0.51
N PHE A 140 22.58 12.07 -0.63
CA PHE A 140 24.03 12.14 -0.86
C PHE A 140 24.47 13.32 -1.74
N ASN A 141 23.63 13.72 -2.72
CA ASN A 141 23.96 14.79 -3.67
C ASN A 141 22.90 15.92 -3.65
N GLU A 142 23.35 17.14 -3.93
CA GLU A 142 22.47 18.32 -4.14
C GLU A 142 21.89 18.40 -5.56
N HIS A 143 22.16 17.40 -6.40
CA HIS A 143 21.80 17.39 -7.82
C HIS A 143 20.80 16.28 -8.14
N GLY A 144 19.86 16.58 -9.06
CA GLY A 144 18.78 15.68 -9.45
C GLY A 144 17.54 15.83 -8.58
N SER A 145 16.65 16.74 -8.98
CA SER A 145 15.35 16.95 -8.33
C SER A 145 14.23 16.87 -9.35
N ILE A 146 13.05 16.38 -8.94
CA ILE A 146 11.82 16.48 -9.74
C ILE A 146 11.53 17.94 -10.12
N TRP A 147 12.01 18.89 -9.32
CA TRP A 147 11.77 20.31 -9.50
C TRP A 147 12.76 20.98 -10.46
N GLN A 148 13.96 20.41 -10.62
CA GLN A 148 15.02 20.93 -11.47
C GLN A 148 15.81 19.76 -12.07
N LYS A 149 15.44 19.40 -13.31
CA LYS A 149 16.17 18.42 -14.12
C LYS A 149 17.53 19.04 -14.51
N SER A 150 18.59 18.73 -13.78
CA SER A 150 19.94 19.22 -14.10
C SER A 150 20.50 18.50 -15.33
N THR A 151 20.96 19.26 -16.33
CA THR A 151 21.51 18.77 -17.61
C THR A 151 22.93 18.21 -17.52
N THR A 152 23.53 18.17 -16.33
CA THR A 152 24.88 17.65 -16.11
C THR A 152 24.87 16.11 -16.07
N PRO A 153 25.85 15.42 -16.69
CA PRO A 153 25.92 13.95 -16.75
C PRO A 153 26.41 13.35 -15.42
N VAL A 154 25.69 13.59 -14.32
CA VAL A 154 26.22 13.37 -12.96
C VAL A 154 26.07 11.91 -12.48
N CYS A 155 25.24 11.09 -13.11
CA CYS A 155 25.42 9.65 -13.08
C CYS A 155 24.78 8.98 -14.30
N GLN A 156 25.57 8.26 -15.10
CA GLN A 156 25.09 7.40 -16.18
C GLN A 156 23.98 6.42 -15.72
N TYR A 157 23.91 6.14 -14.42
CA TYR A 157 23.04 5.14 -13.81
C TYR A 157 21.80 5.72 -13.09
N ASP A 158 21.53 7.03 -13.16
CA ASP A 158 20.34 7.64 -12.53
C ASP A 158 19.04 6.97 -13.00
N SER A 159 18.92 6.77 -14.31
CA SER A 159 17.77 6.07 -14.92
C SER A 159 17.59 4.65 -14.36
N SER A 160 18.70 3.97 -14.01
CA SER A 160 18.69 2.62 -13.44
C SER A 160 18.18 2.63 -12.00
N ILE A 161 18.57 3.63 -11.20
CA ILE A 161 18.09 3.80 -9.82
C ILE A 161 16.59 4.12 -9.82
N LEU A 162 16.17 5.08 -10.66
CA LEU A 162 14.77 5.46 -10.80
C LEU A 162 13.90 4.27 -11.22
N ASN A 163 14.33 3.49 -12.21
CA ASN A 163 13.59 2.31 -12.65
C ASN A 163 13.52 1.23 -11.57
N GLY A 164 14.61 1.01 -10.82
CA GLY A 164 14.61 0.11 -9.66
C GLY A 164 13.60 0.50 -8.59
N PHE A 165 13.53 1.81 -8.27
CA PHE A 165 12.55 2.37 -7.35
C PHE A 165 11.11 2.21 -7.83
N GLN A 166 10.83 2.47 -9.12
CA GLN A 166 9.50 2.24 -9.70
C GLN A 166 9.09 0.77 -9.62
N MET A 167 10.01 -0.15 -9.91
CA MET A 167 9.73 -1.59 -9.80
C MET A 167 9.49 -2.04 -8.36
N ALA A 168 10.18 -1.46 -7.39
CA ALA A 168 9.95 -1.74 -5.98
C ALA A 168 8.57 -1.27 -5.53
N THR A 169 8.24 -0.01 -5.81
CA THR A 169 6.96 0.61 -5.40
C THR A 169 5.75 0.01 -6.09
N MET A 170 5.89 -0.52 -7.30
CA MET A 170 4.82 -1.27 -7.98
C MET A 170 4.61 -2.68 -7.42
N ALA A 171 5.65 -3.33 -6.90
CA ALA A 171 5.61 -4.72 -6.44
C ALA A 171 6.20 -4.85 -5.02
N GLY A 172 5.42 -4.44 -4.03
CA GLY A 172 5.83 -4.44 -2.63
C GLY A 172 6.10 -5.85 -2.06
N PRO A 173 6.74 -5.93 -0.88
CA PRO A 173 7.29 -7.16 -0.31
C PRO A 173 6.27 -8.23 0.08
N LEU A 174 5.08 -7.85 0.54
CA LEU A 174 4.13 -8.83 1.10
C LEU A 174 3.37 -9.57 0.02
N CYS A 175 2.65 -8.83 -0.82
CA CYS A 175 1.70 -9.42 -1.77
C CYS A 175 2.01 -9.07 -3.22
N GLU A 176 3.17 -8.49 -3.53
CA GLU A 176 3.45 -7.89 -4.86
C GLU A 176 2.34 -6.91 -5.31
N GLU A 177 1.75 -6.22 -4.35
CA GLU A 177 0.84 -5.08 -4.58
C GLU A 177 1.65 -3.78 -4.47
N PRO A 178 1.19 -2.70 -5.11
CA PRO A 178 1.81 -1.39 -4.96
C PRO A 178 1.89 -0.96 -3.49
N MET A 179 3.00 -0.33 -3.14
CA MET A 179 3.22 0.29 -1.82
C MET A 179 2.61 1.70 -1.81
N MET A 180 2.23 2.19 -0.64
CA MET A 180 1.78 3.57 -0.43
C MET A 180 2.43 4.14 0.83
N GLY A 181 2.58 5.47 0.89
CA GLY A 181 2.96 6.20 2.10
C GLY A 181 4.36 5.89 2.64
N VAL A 182 5.33 5.63 1.76
CA VAL A 182 6.73 5.40 2.14
C VAL A 182 7.62 6.43 1.45
N ALA A 183 8.54 7.02 2.22
CA ALA A 183 9.67 7.76 1.70
C ALA A 183 10.94 6.91 1.80
N PHE A 184 11.59 6.66 0.67
CA PHE A 184 12.89 6.00 0.63
C PHE A 184 13.99 7.06 0.54
N ILE A 185 14.96 6.98 1.44
CA ILE A 185 16.10 7.89 1.49
C ILE A 185 17.34 7.11 1.07
N ILE A 186 18.01 7.57 0.02
CA ILE A 186 19.31 7.03 -0.38
C ILE A 186 20.39 7.88 0.28
N HIS A 187 21.14 7.29 1.21
CA HIS A 187 22.18 7.99 1.97
C HIS A 187 23.53 8.04 1.24
N ASP A 188 23.87 6.99 0.49
CA ASP A 188 25.17 6.85 -0.14
C ASP A 188 25.08 5.85 -1.30
N ILE A 189 25.76 6.17 -2.39
CA ILE A 189 25.94 5.31 -3.56
C ILE A 189 27.40 5.37 -3.96
N GLN A 190 28.07 4.21 -3.87
CA GLN A 190 29.44 4.05 -4.34
C GLN A 190 29.41 3.21 -5.61
N ILE A 191 29.89 3.75 -6.73
CA ILE A 191 29.97 3.06 -8.02
C ILE A 191 31.41 3.08 -8.49
N ASP A 192 32.00 1.90 -8.64
CA ASP A 192 33.31 1.74 -9.25
C ASP A 192 33.18 1.78 -10.77
N ALA A 193 33.33 2.98 -11.33
CA ALA A 193 33.35 3.21 -12.77
C ALA A 193 34.70 2.77 -13.36
N GLN A 194 34.82 1.48 -13.70
CA GLN A 194 35.88 1.03 -14.61
C GLN A 194 35.46 1.27 -16.06
N PRO A 195 36.38 1.73 -16.93
CA PRO A 195 36.07 2.04 -18.32
C PRO A 195 35.57 0.81 -19.07
N GLU A 196 34.52 1.00 -19.86
CA GLU A 196 33.84 -0.04 -20.63
C GLU A 196 34.80 -0.70 -21.63
N GLY A 197 35.36 -1.85 -21.24
CA GLY A 197 36.30 -2.59 -22.09
C GLY A 197 36.52 -4.06 -21.71
N SER A 198 36.14 -4.47 -20.50
CA SER A 198 36.25 -5.87 -20.07
C SER A 198 34.88 -6.42 -19.73
N THR A 199 34.36 -7.18 -20.71
CA THR A 199 33.38 -8.26 -20.58
C THR A 199 32.03 -7.91 -19.94
N SER A 200 30.96 -8.13 -20.70
CA SER A 200 29.71 -8.62 -20.14
C SER A 200 30.04 -9.77 -19.19
N GLY A 201 30.15 -9.48 -17.89
CA GLY A 201 30.32 -10.49 -16.87
C GLY A 201 29.16 -11.48 -16.94
N LEU A 202 29.29 -12.62 -16.26
CA LEU A 202 28.25 -13.64 -16.15
C LEU A 202 26.88 -13.05 -15.73
N HIS A 203 26.89 -11.91 -15.02
CA HIS A 203 25.73 -11.24 -14.44
C HIS A 203 25.12 -10.11 -15.30
N GLY A 204 25.60 -9.89 -16.54
CA GLY A 204 25.02 -8.91 -17.46
C GLY A 204 25.39 -7.44 -17.18
N PRO A 205 24.73 -6.47 -17.84
CA PRO A 205 25.05 -5.05 -17.74
C PRO A 205 24.92 -4.49 -16.32
N LEU A 206 25.82 -3.58 -15.93
CA LEU A 206 25.83 -2.95 -14.60
C LEU A 206 24.51 -2.20 -14.30
N SER A 207 23.90 -1.59 -15.32
CA SER A 207 22.60 -0.91 -15.21
C SER A 207 21.49 -1.84 -14.69
N GLY A 208 21.39 -3.06 -15.24
CA GLY A 208 20.41 -4.05 -14.81
C GLY A 208 20.67 -4.59 -13.39
N GLN A 209 21.95 -4.70 -13.01
CA GLN A 209 22.34 -5.08 -11.65
C GLN A 209 21.96 -3.99 -10.64
N ILE A 210 22.16 -2.71 -10.98
CA ILE A 210 21.76 -1.57 -10.13
C ILE A 210 20.25 -1.56 -9.95
N VAL A 211 19.46 -1.73 -11.03
CA VAL A 211 17.99 -1.81 -10.95
C VAL A 211 17.55 -2.88 -9.96
N SER A 212 18.10 -4.09 -10.07
CA SER A 212 17.79 -5.22 -9.20
C SER A 212 18.20 -4.97 -7.75
N THR A 213 19.37 -4.36 -7.54
CA THR A 213 19.91 -4.06 -6.20
C THR A 213 19.09 -2.97 -5.50
N VAL A 214 18.70 -1.91 -6.22
CA VAL A 214 17.82 -0.87 -5.68
C VAL A 214 16.44 -1.43 -5.36
N LYS A 215 15.89 -2.28 -6.24
CA LYS A 215 14.60 -2.94 -6.01
C LYS A 215 14.61 -3.76 -4.72
N GLU A 216 15.63 -4.60 -4.55
CA GLU A 216 15.82 -5.40 -3.35
C GLU A 216 16.14 -4.55 -2.12
N GLY A 217 16.86 -3.45 -2.28
CA GLY A 217 17.19 -2.49 -1.21
C GLY A 217 15.95 -1.85 -0.63
N CYS A 218 15.06 -1.36 -1.48
CA CYS A 218 13.78 -0.82 -1.07
C CYS A 218 12.92 -1.90 -0.38
N ARG A 219 12.90 -3.12 -0.94
CA ARG A 219 12.13 -4.25 -0.37
C ARG A 219 12.61 -4.60 1.05
N ARG A 220 13.92 -4.71 1.26
CA ARG A 220 14.52 -5.00 2.57
C ARG A 220 14.38 -3.83 3.55
N ALA A 221 14.52 -2.59 3.09
CA ALA A 221 14.33 -1.40 3.92
C ALA A 221 12.88 -1.30 4.41
N PHE A 222 11.90 -1.70 3.60
CA PHE A 222 10.51 -1.80 4.04
C PHE A 222 10.30 -3.00 5.00
N GLN A 223 11.00 -4.13 4.80
CA GLN A 223 10.99 -5.31 5.71
C GLN A 223 11.68 -5.10 7.05
N SER A 224 12.54 -4.11 7.19
CA SER A 224 13.13 -3.78 8.50
C SER A 224 12.18 -3.06 9.45
N HIS A 225 11.05 -2.57 8.92
CA HIS A 225 10.01 -1.84 9.64
C HIS A 225 8.74 -2.67 9.82
N PRO A 226 7.92 -2.37 10.85
CA PRO A 226 6.62 -3.01 11.01
C PRO A 226 5.69 -2.61 9.87
N GLN A 227 5.20 -3.61 9.13
CA GLN A 227 4.37 -3.42 7.95
C GLN A 227 2.91 -3.62 8.29
N ARG A 228 2.03 -2.85 7.65
CA ARG A 228 0.59 -3.01 7.79
C ARG A 228 -0.06 -3.05 6.42
N LEU A 229 -1.18 -3.76 6.37
CA LEU A 229 -2.02 -3.84 5.18
C LEU A 229 -3.03 -2.68 5.22
N MET A 230 -3.24 -2.04 4.08
CA MET A 230 -4.34 -1.13 3.86
C MET A 230 -5.46 -1.86 3.14
N ALA A 231 -6.65 -1.86 3.75
CA ALA A 231 -7.86 -2.33 3.12
C ALA A 231 -8.57 -1.19 2.40
N ALA A 232 -9.16 -1.48 1.23
CA ALA A 232 -10.20 -0.63 0.68
C ALA A 232 -11.46 -0.77 1.54
N MET A 233 -12.12 0.35 1.80
CA MET A 233 -13.39 0.39 2.53
C MET A 233 -14.51 0.90 1.62
N TYR A 234 -15.62 0.17 1.59
CA TYR A 234 -16.88 0.67 1.07
C TYR A 234 -17.62 1.43 2.16
N SER A 235 -18.13 2.62 1.84
CA SER A 235 -19.25 3.19 2.58
C SER A 235 -20.51 2.48 2.12
N CYS A 236 -21.23 1.91 3.07
CA CYS A 236 -22.50 1.26 2.85
C CYS A 236 -23.61 2.09 3.47
N ASP A 237 -24.45 2.69 2.64
CA ASP A 237 -25.67 3.35 3.08
C ASP A 237 -26.81 2.37 2.98
N ILE A 238 -27.43 2.07 4.13
CA ILE A 238 -28.40 0.99 4.27
C ILE A 238 -29.70 1.56 4.82
N GLN A 239 -30.76 1.43 4.04
CA GLN A 239 -32.11 1.71 4.49
C GLN A 239 -32.71 0.43 5.06
N VAL A 240 -33.13 0.45 6.32
CA VAL A 240 -33.65 -0.72 7.04
C VAL A 240 -34.86 -0.37 7.90
N GLN A 241 -35.84 -1.26 7.99
CA GLN A 241 -36.95 -1.12 8.94
C GLN A 241 -36.53 -1.51 10.36
N ALA A 242 -37.15 -0.89 11.37
CA ALA A 242 -36.86 -1.12 12.79
C ALA A 242 -36.79 -2.61 13.20
N GLU A 243 -37.68 -3.45 12.64
CA GLU A 243 -37.77 -4.88 12.94
C GLU A 243 -36.54 -5.70 12.49
N ALA A 244 -35.82 -5.22 11.48
CA ALA A 244 -34.70 -5.92 10.85
C ALA A 244 -33.32 -5.36 11.24
N LEU A 245 -33.29 -4.30 12.07
CA LEU A 245 -32.07 -3.59 12.46
C LEU A 245 -31.06 -4.49 13.20
N GLY A 246 -31.52 -5.34 14.13
CA GLY A 246 -30.63 -6.27 14.85
C GLY A 246 -29.95 -7.29 13.94
N LYS A 247 -30.66 -7.77 12.90
CA LYS A 247 -30.10 -8.71 11.90
C LYS A 247 -29.07 -8.03 11.01
N LEU A 248 -29.30 -6.75 10.69
CA LEU A 248 -28.34 -5.94 9.93
C LEU A 248 -27.02 -5.81 10.69
N PHE A 249 -27.07 -5.45 11.98
CA PHE A 249 -25.86 -5.34 12.81
C PHE A 249 -25.12 -6.67 12.96
N ALA A 250 -25.86 -7.78 13.10
CA ALA A 250 -25.25 -9.12 13.12
C ALA A 250 -24.53 -9.45 11.80
N SER A 251 -25.15 -9.12 10.66
CA SER A 251 -24.54 -9.32 9.33
C SER A 251 -23.30 -8.46 9.11
N LEU A 252 -23.33 -7.19 9.55
CA LEU A 252 -22.19 -6.28 9.48
C LEU A 252 -21.05 -6.71 10.40
N GLY A 253 -21.35 -7.06 11.66
CA GLY A 253 -20.35 -7.47 12.65
C GLY A 253 -19.60 -8.74 12.25
N LYS A 254 -20.29 -9.70 11.61
CA LYS A 254 -19.66 -10.92 11.07
C LYS A 254 -18.61 -10.64 9.99
N ARG A 255 -18.76 -9.52 9.27
CA ARG A 255 -17.86 -9.11 8.16
C ARG A 255 -16.97 -7.92 8.56
N HIS A 256 -16.81 -7.69 9.87
CA HIS A 256 -15.98 -6.61 10.42
C HIS A 256 -16.37 -5.21 9.93
N GLY A 257 -17.66 -4.99 9.67
CA GLY A 257 -18.20 -3.67 9.34
C GLY A 257 -18.23 -2.75 10.56
N LYS A 258 -17.78 -1.50 10.41
CA LYS A 258 -17.82 -0.46 11.44
C LYS A 258 -19.00 0.48 11.17
N ILE A 259 -19.89 0.66 12.13
CA ILE A 259 -21.02 1.58 12.01
C ILE A 259 -20.52 2.99 12.30
N VAL A 260 -20.73 3.92 11.36
CA VAL A 260 -20.31 5.32 11.48
C VAL A 260 -21.46 6.16 12.00
N HIS A 261 -22.63 5.96 11.41
CA HIS A 261 -23.80 6.78 11.66
C HIS A 261 -25.08 5.96 11.54
N GLU A 262 -26.03 6.27 12.41
CA GLU A 262 -27.36 5.67 12.46
C GLU A 262 -28.37 6.77 12.75
N ASP A 263 -29.28 6.99 11.81
CA ASP A 263 -30.33 7.99 11.92
C ASP A 263 -31.70 7.39 11.59
N MET A 264 -32.72 7.80 12.34
CA MET A 264 -34.11 7.47 12.04
C MET A 264 -34.70 8.53 11.12
N VAL A 265 -35.34 8.10 10.03
CA VAL A 265 -36.02 9.02 9.11
C VAL A 265 -37.31 9.52 9.77
N ALA A 266 -37.41 10.85 9.96
CA ALA A 266 -38.57 11.46 10.60
C ALA A 266 -39.86 11.16 9.82
N GLY A 267 -40.87 10.63 10.52
CA GLY A 267 -42.16 10.31 9.92
C GLY A 267 -42.26 8.90 9.32
N SER A 268 -41.23 8.06 9.42
CA SER A 268 -41.29 6.63 9.06
C SER A 268 -40.61 5.74 10.11
N SER A 269 -40.84 4.43 10.05
CA SER A 269 -40.18 3.41 10.90
C SER A 269 -38.87 2.87 10.29
N THR A 270 -38.25 3.66 9.40
CA THR A 270 -37.04 3.29 8.67
C THR A 270 -35.83 4.03 9.22
N PHE A 271 -34.72 3.31 9.37
CA PHE A 271 -33.42 3.82 9.73
C PHE A 271 -32.54 3.89 8.49
N VAL A 272 -31.69 4.91 8.44
CA VAL A 272 -30.56 5.03 7.51
C VAL A 272 -29.31 4.78 8.33
N VAL A 273 -28.62 3.68 8.02
CA VAL A 273 -27.37 3.30 8.67
C VAL A 273 -26.25 3.45 7.66
N THR A 274 -25.25 4.26 7.99
CA THR A 274 -24.00 4.38 7.23
C THR A 274 -22.91 3.61 7.95
N ALA A 275 -22.34 2.62 7.27
CA ALA A 275 -21.29 1.77 7.82
C ALA A 275 -20.12 1.61 6.84
N HIS A 276 -18.90 1.48 7.36
CA HIS A 276 -17.73 1.12 6.58
C HIS A 276 -17.52 -0.39 6.57
N LEU A 277 -17.41 -0.97 5.38
CA LEU A 277 -17.24 -2.41 5.17
C LEU A 277 -15.96 -2.67 4.34
N PRO A 278 -15.05 -3.56 4.78
CA PRO A 278 -13.90 -3.94 3.97
C PRO A 278 -14.32 -4.55 2.63
N VAL A 279 -13.70 -4.12 1.53
CA VAL A 279 -14.03 -4.60 0.17
C VAL A 279 -13.78 -6.10 0.04
N ILE A 280 -12.76 -6.63 0.70
CA ILE A 280 -12.46 -8.07 0.72
C ILE A 280 -13.61 -8.90 1.30
N GLU A 281 -14.32 -8.35 2.30
CA GLU A 281 -15.48 -8.96 2.95
C GLU A 281 -16.80 -8.56 2.31
N SER A 282 -16.84 -7.75 1.25
CA SER A 282 -18.11 -7.28 0.69
C SER A 282 -18.76 -8.30 -0.26
N PHE A 283 -18.06 -9.39 -0.59
CA PHE A 283 -18.53 -10.35 -1.58
C PHE A 283 -19.82 -11.04 -1.12
N GLN A 284 -20.88 -10.95 -1.94
CA GLN A 284 -22.23 -11.45 -1.63
C GLN A 284 -22.93 -10.80 -0.42
N PHE A 285 -22.39 -9.71 0.11
CA PHE A 285 -22.96 -9.01 1.27
C PHE A 285 -24.41 -8.53 1.02
N SER A 286 -24.66 -7.97 -0.16
CA SER A 286 -26.01 -7.51 -0.56
C SER A 286 -27.04 -8.63 -0.54
N HIS A 287 -26.68 -9.81 -1.06
CA HIS A 287 -27.54 -10.98 -1.08
C HIS A 287 -27.77 -11.56 0.33
N GLU A 288 -26.74 -11.55 1.18
CA GLU A 288 -26.86 -12.02 2.57
C GLU A 288 -27.82 -11.14 3.38
N ILE A 289 -27.68 -9.82 3.32
CA ILE A 289 -28.59 -8.88 4.01
C ILE A 289 -30.02 -9.06 3.52
N LEU A 290 -30.24 -9.11 2.20
CA LEU A 290 -31.58 -9.27 1.64
C LEU A 290 -32.24 -10.56 2.11
N ARG A 291 -31.47 -11.66 2.22
CA ARG A 291 -31.99 -12.94 2.71
C ARG A 291 -32.28 -12.91 4.21
N GLN A 292 -31.41 -12.34 5.03
CA GLN A 292 -31.58 -12.31 6.48
C GLN A 292 -32.72 -11.38 6.92
N THR A 293 -32.86 -10.24 6.24
CA THR A 293 -33.90 -9.24 6.53
C THR A 293 -35.19 -9.46 5.73
N SER A 294 -35.27 -10.52 4.92
CA SER A 294 -36.43 -10.79 4.05
C SER A 294 -36.77 -9.64 3.10
N GLY A 295 -35.75 -8.89 2.65
CA GLY A 295 -35.89 -7.73 1.77
C GLY A 295 -36.21 -6.41 2.48
N LEU A 296 -36.25 -6.39 3.81
CA LEU A 296 -36.52 -5.18 4.61
C LEU A 296 -35.32 -4.25 4.79
N ALA A 297 -34.15 -4.66 4.29
CA ALA A 297 -32.95 -3.84 4.22
C ALA A 297 -32.38 -3.83 2.81
N MET A 298 -32.05 -2.64 2.32
CA MET A 298 -31.46 -2.44 0.99
C MET A 298 -30.10 -1.74 1.14
N PRO A 299 -28.98 -2.44 0.94
CA PRO A 299 -27.65 -1.86 1.02
C PRO A 299 -27.21 -1.24 -0.31
N GLN A 300 -26.65 -0.03 -0.26
CA GLN A 300 -25.92 0.60 -1.35
C GLN A 300 -24.44 0.68 -0.99
N LEU A 301 -23.56 0.17 -1.86
CA LEU A 301 -22.11 0.12 -1.62
C LEU A 301 -21.41 1.11 -2.54
N VAL A 302 -20.63 2.03 -1.97
CA VAL A 302 -19.84 3.02 -2.69
C VAL A 302 -18.42 3.04 -2.14
N PHE A 303 -17.40 3.10 -3.00
CA PHE A 303 -16.02 3.22 -2.54
C PHE A 303 -15.83 4.51 -1.74
N SER A 304 -15.23 4.41 -0.55
CA SER A 304 -15.00 5.55 0.32
C SER A 304 -13.52 5.93 0.36
N HIS A 305 -12.68 5.08 0.97
CA HIS A 305 -11.28 5.38 1.20
C HIS A 305 -10.47 4.11 1.49
N TRP A 306 -9.17 4.31 1.69
CA TRP A 306 -8.22 3.30 2.15
C TRP A 306 -8.01 3.44 3.66
N GLU A 307 -8.15 2.35 4.41
CA GLU A 307 -7.97 2.32 5.85
C GLU A 307 -6.86 1.33 6.23
N LEU A 308 -6.06 1.69 7.23
CA LEU A 308 -5.03 0.82 7.77
C LEU A 308 -5.67 -0.25 8.66
N ILE A 309 -5.30 -1.51 8.44
CA ILE A 309 -5.66 -2.60 9.35
C ILE A 309 -4.67 -2.56 10.52
N ASP A 310 -5.19 -2.33 11.73
CA ASP A 310 -4.37 -2.14 12.94
C ASP A 310 -3.65 -3.41 13.42
N VAL A 311 -3.90 -4.55 12.78
CA VAL A 311 -3.31 -5.85 13.10
C VAL A 311 -2.06 -6.11 12.25
N ASP A 312 -0.96 -6.49 12.89
CA ASP A 312 0.26 -6.89 12.18
C ASP A 312 0.07 -8.29 11.53
N PRO A 313 0.24 -8.46 10.21
CA PRO A 313 0.11 -9.77 9.55
C PRO A 313 1.09 -10.84 10.06
N PHE A 314 2.21 -10.46 10.69
CA PHE A 314 3.20 -11.38 11.26
C PHE A 314 3.21 -11.39 12.79
N TRP A 315 2.18 -10.87 13.44
CA TRP A 315 2.12 -10.91 14.91
C TRP A 315 2.19 -12.34 15.42
N VAL A 316 3.13 -12.59 16.33
CA VAL A 316 3.28 -13.83 17.09
C VAL A 316 3.56 -13.41 18.53
N PRO A 317 2.88 -14.01 19.53
CA PRO A 317 3.15 -13.71 20.93
C PRO A 317 4.63 -14.03 21.21
N SER A 318 5.37 -13.02 21.69
CA SER A 318 6.82 -13.12 21.88
C SER A 318 7.24 -12.90 23.32
N SER A 319 6.45 -12.10 24.06
CA SER A 319 6.65 -11.88 25.49
C SER A 319 5.97 -12.97 26.33
N GLU A 320 6.51 -13.25 27.50
CA GLU A 320 5.97 -14.23 28.44
C GLU A 320 4.53 -13.87 28.87
N GLU A 321 4.24 -12.58 29.06
CA GLU A 321 2.90 -12.09 29.39
C GLU A 321 1.88 -12.32 28.26
N GLU A 322 2.27 -12.04 27.01
CA GLU A 322 1.44 -12.35 25.84
C GLU A 322 1.19 -13.84 25.68
N ILE A 323 2.20 -14.67 25.91
CA ILE A 323 2.08 -16.13 25.86
C ILE A 323 1.15 -16.64 26.96
N LEU A 324 1.21 -16.08 28.17
CA LEU A 324 0.29 -16.43 29.25
C LEU A 324 -1.17 -16.04 28.92
N HIS A 325 -1.38 -14.94 28.19
CA HIS A 325 -2.71 -14.46 27.85
C HIS A 325 -3.31 -15.14 26.62
N PHE A 326 -2.51 -15.31 25.56
CA PHE A 326 -2.95 -15.80 24.24
C PHE A 326 -2.55 -17.25 23.95
N GLY A 327 -1.78 -17.88 24.84
CA GLY A 327 -1.19 -19.20 24.65
C GLY A 327 0.04 -19.18 23.71
N ASP A 328 0.75 -20.31 23.65
CA ASP A 328 1.86 -20.52 22.71
C ASP A 328 1.42 -20.47 21.24
N LYS A 329 0.13 -20.70 20.99
CA LYS A 329 -0.52 -20.57 19.69
C LYS A 329 -1.69 -19.61 19.90
N ALA A 330 -1.61 -18.41 19.34
CA ALA A 330 -2.72 -17.48 19.38
C ALA A 330 -3.98 -18.19 18.85
N ASP A 331 -4.96 -18.42 19.74
CA ASP A 331 -6.18 -19.16 19.41
C ASP A 331 -7.08 -18.41 18.40
N SER A 332 -6.84 -17.12 18.19
CA SER A 332 -7.53 -16.29 17.21
C SER A 332 -6.75 -16.17 15.91
N GLU A 333 -7.40 -16.49 14.79
CA GLU A 333 -6.84 -16.29 13.46
C GLU A 333 -6.62 -14.80 13.19
N ASN A 334 -5.41 -14.45 12.76
CA ASN A 334 -5.05 -13.09 12.44
C ASN A 334 -5.67 -12.67 11.09
N GLN A 335 -6.64 -11.77 11.13
CA GLN A 335 -7.35 -11.25 9.95
C GLN A 335 -6.38 -10.71 8.88
N ALA A 336 -5.36 -9.94 9.28
CA ALA A 336 -4.39 -9.38 8.34
C ALA A 336 -3.58 -10.49 7.64
N ARG A 337 -3.27 -11.57 8.37
CA ARG A 337 -2.58 -12.74 7.80
C ARG A 337 -3.47 -13.50 6.82
N GLN A 338 -4.76 -13.67 7.15
CA GLN A 338 -5.73 -14.30 6.25
C GLN A 338 -5.82 -13.53 4.92
N TYR A 339 -5.94 -12.21 5.01
CA TYR A 339 -6.00 -11.34 3.82
C TYR A 339 -4.73 -11.40 2.98
N MET A 340 -3.56 -11.42 3.63
CA MET A 340 -2.28 -11.62 2.95
C MET A 340 -2.24 -12.97 2.22
N ASN A 341 -2.61 -14.06 2.89
CA ASN A 341 -2.58 -15.41 2.33
C ASN A 341 -3.56 -15.54 1.16
N ASP A 342 -4.76 -14.98 1.25
CA ASP A 342 -5.75 -15.01 0.18
C ASP A 342 -5.26 -14.29 -1.09
N VAL A 343 -4.62 -13.14 -0.93
CA VAL A 343 -4.03 -12.41 -2.06
C VAL A 343 -2.84 -13.19 -2.63
N ARG A 344 -1.96 -13.72 -1.78
CA ARG A 344 -0.82 -14.54 -2.22
C ARG A 344 -1.27 -15.79 -2.98
N LYS A 345 -2.30 -16.49 -2.49
CA LYS A 345 -2.87 -17.69 -3.12
C LYS A 345 -3.41 -17.39 -4.51
N LYS A 346 -4.14 -16.28 -4.66
CA LYS A 346 -4.67 -15.82 -5.94
C LYS A 346 -3.56 -15.46 -6.94
N LYS A 347 -2.44 -14.91 -6.45
CA LYS A 347 -1.27 -14.58 -7.27
C LYS A 347 -0.33 -15.76 -7.54
N GLY A 348 -0.52 -16.90 -6.86
CA GLY A 348 0.40 -18.04 -6.94
C GLY A 348 1.74 -17.80 -6.22
N LEU A 349 1.77 -16.87 -5.25
CA LEU A 349 2.93 -16.64 -4.41
C LEU A 349 3.04 -17.71 -3.33
N MET A 350 4.26 -17.92 -2.81
CA MET A 350 4.49 -18.86 -1.72
C MET A 350 3.80 -18.39 -0.44
N ILE A 351 3.09 -19.33 0.21
CA ILE A 351 2.40 -19.12 1.48
C ILE A 351 3.08 -19.97 2.54
N ASP A 352 3.46 -19.35 3.65
CA ASP A 352 4.05 -20.04 4.81
C ASP A 352 2.97 -20.68 5.69
N GLU A 353 2.06 -21.42 5.07
CA GLU A 353 1.06 -22.23 5.77
C GLU A 353 1.69 -23.57 6.12
N LYS A 354 1.91 -23.81 7.42
CA LYS A 354 2.30 -25.13 7.91
C LYS A 354 1.08 -26.05 7.85
N ILE A 355 0.91 -26.76 6.73
CA ILE A 355 -0.21 -27.70 6.52
C ILE A 355 -0.16 -28.85 7.55
N VAL A 356 1.04 -29.26 7.99
CA VAL A 356 1.23 -30.20 9.10
C VAL A 356 2.55 -29.88 9.81
N GLU A 357 2.52 -29.55 11.11
CA GLU A 357 3.76 -29.27 11.88
C GLU A 357 4.58 -30.53 12.18
N PHE A 358 3.93 -31.69 12.31
CA PHE A 358 4.60 -32.98 12.54
C PHE A 358 3.88 -34.10 11.79
N ALA A 359 4.17 -34.28 10.50
CA ALA A 359 3.63 -35.40 9.71
C ALA A 359 4.00 -36.77 10.33
N GLU A 360 5.15 -36.86 11.01
CA GLU A 360 5.64 -38.10 11.62
C GLU A 360 4.80 -38.58 12.81
N LYS A 361 4.20 -37.66 13.58
CA LYS A 361 3.41 -37.99 14.79
C LYS A 361 1.99 -38.48 14.47
N GLN A 362 1.54 -38.38 13.22
CA GLN A 362 0.20 -38.86 12.85
C GLN A 362 0.08 -40.38 12.92
N ARG A 363 1.14 -41.14 12.63
CA ARG A 363 1.10 -42.62 12.69
C ARG A 363 0.98 -43.19 14.10
N THR A 364 1.42 -42.47 15.13
CA THR A 364 1.39 -42.92 16.54
C THR A 364 0.08 -42.55 17.25
N LEU A 365 -0.55 -41.44 16.89
CA LEU A 365 -1.83 -41.01 17.46
C LEU A 365 -3.01 -41.93 17.08
N THR A 366 -3.01 -42.49 15.87
CA THR A 366 -4.07 -43.42 15.43
C THR A 366 -3.96 -44.81 16.05
N LYS A 367 -2.80 -45.19 16.60
CA LYS A 367 -2.60 -46.48 17.27
C LYS A 367 -3.10 -46.52 18.72
N MET A 368 -3.45 -45.38 19.30
CA MET A 368 -3.93 -45.27 20.68
C MET A 368 -5.36 -44.71 20.79
N LYS A 369 -6.15 -44.80 19.72
CA LYS A 369 -7.59 -44.48 19.71
C LYS A 369 -8.44 -45.74 19.67
#